data_AF-A0A2V6GJZ2-F1
#
_entry.id   AF-A0A2V6GJZ2-F1
#
_cell.length_a   1.000
_cell.length_b   1.000
_cell.length_c   1.000
_cell.angle_alpha   90.00
_cell.angle_beta   90.00
_cell.angle_gamma   90.00
#
_symmetry.space_group_name_H-M   'P 1'
#
loop_
_entity.id
_entity.type
_entity.pdbx_description
1 polymer ?
#
loop_
_entity_poly.entity_id
_entity_poly.type
_entity_poly.pdbx_seq_one_letter_code
_entity_poly.pdbx_strand_id
1 'polypeptide(L)'
;MKILCVVEHGNAPSTRLRLRDCLDYYAGLEVEATVVPTRRSSVMERLRVLKEARRHDVVVLFKTIGFNELELGLLERANRRIIFDFD
;
A
#
# COMPACT_ATOMS: atom_id res chain seq x y z
N MET A 1 0.07 12.49 -9.94
CA MET A 1 0.90 11.59 -9.11
C MET A 1 0.13 10.30 -8.86
N LYS A 2 0.79 9.15 -8.83
CA LYS A 2 0.16 7.85 -8.59
C LYS A 2 0.61 7.26 -7.25
N ILE A 3 -0.34 6.97 -6.36
CA ILE A 3 -0.08 6.34 -5.06
C ILE A 3 -0.60 4.91 -5.07
N LEU A 4 0.21 3.98 -4.58
CA LEU A 4 -0.24 2.62 -4.25
C LEU A 4 -0.53 2.51 -2.75
N CYS A 5 -1.80 2.34 -2.39
CA CYS A 5 -2.24 2.07 -1.03
C CYS A 5 -2.32 0.55 -0.81
N VAL A 6 -1.41 0.00 -0.03
CA VAL A 6 -1.44 -1.43 0.34
C VAL A 6 -2.16 -1.55 1.67
N VAL A 7 -3.19 -2.40 1.73
CA VAL A 7 -4.04 -2.59 2.92
C VAL A 7 -4.15 -4.07 3.29
N GLU A 8 -4.30 -4.38 4.57
CA GLU A 8 -4.54 -5.75 5.00
C GLU A 8 -5.96 -6.20 4.64
N HIS A 9 -6.11 -7.40 4.06
CA HIS A 9 -7.41 -7.90 3.56
C HIS A 9 -8.50 -7.97 4.64
N GLY A 10 -8.13 -8.08 5.92
CA GLY A 10 -9.05 -8.07 7.06
C GLY A 10 -9.77 -6.73 7.30
N ASN A 11 -9.22 -5.61 6.79
CA ASN A 11 -9.80 -4.27 6.82
C ASN A 11 -10.58 -3.96 8.11
N ALA A 12 -9.86 -3.82 9.23
CA ALA A 12 -10.44 -3.34 10.48
C ALA A 12 -11.26 -2.05 10.23
N PRO A 13 -12.40 -1.84 10.92
CA PRO A 13 -13.28 -0.69 10.65
C PRO A 13 -12.56 0.67 10.67
N SER A 14 -11.60 0.85 11.58
CA SER A 14 -10.76 2.05 11.68
C SER A 14 -9.86 2.25 10.45
N THR A 15 -9.20 1.20 9.96
CA THR A 15 -8.39 1.24 8.74
C THR A 15 -9.24 1.59 7.52
N ARG A 16 -10.48 1.11 7.45
CA ARG A 16 -11.39 1.40 6.33
C ARG A 16 -11.81 2.87 6.31
N LEU A 17 -12.14 3.44 7.46
CA LEU A 17 -12.51 4.86 7.57
C LEU A 17 -11.31 5.75 7.21
N ARG A 18 -10.15 5.50 7.82
CA ARG A 18 -8.92 6.26 7.53
C ARG A 18 -8.51 6.16 6.06
N LEU A 19 -8.55 4.96 5.49
CA LEU A 19 -8.27 4.77 4.06
C LEU A 19 -9.22 5.60 3.21
N ARG A 20 -10.52 5.60 3.52
CA ARG A 20 -11.51 6.41 2.79
C ARG A 20 -11.18 7.89 2.87
N ASP A 21 -10.91 8.41 4.07
CA ASP A 21 -10.58 9.83 4.26
C ASP A 21 -9.29 10.20 3.48
N CYS A 22 -8.28 9.32 3.47
CA CYS A 22 -7.09 9.51 2.66
C CYS A 22 -7.38 9.51 1.15
N LEU A 23 -8.21 8.58 0.67
CA LEU A 23 -8.58 8.51 -0.74
C LEU A 23 -9.37 9.74 -1.19
N ASP A 24 -10.30 10.22 -0.36
CA ASP A 24 -11.09 11.42 -0.63
C ASP A 24 -10.16 12.66 -0.68
N TYR A 25 -9.19 12.75 0.24
CA TYR A 25 -8.17 13.80 0.22
C TYR A 25 -7.27 13.73 -1.02
N TYR A 26 -6.79 12.53 -1.39
CA TYR A 26 -5.97 12.33 -2.59
C TYR A 26 -6.71 12.71 -3.87
N ALA A 27 -7.99 12.35 -3.97
CA ALA A 27 -8.83 12.73 -5.10
C ALA A 27 -8.94 14.26 -5.21
N GLY A 28 -9.11 14.97 -4.08
CA GLY A 28 -9.11 16.43 -4.04
C GLY A 28 -7.80 17.11 -4.48
N LEU A 29 -6.70 16.37 -4.45
CA LEU A 29 -5.38 16.81 -4.91
C LEU A 29 -5.00 16.30 -6.31
N GLU A 30 -5.95 15.72 -7.05
CA GLU A 30 -5.72 15.11 -8.37
C GLU A 30 -4.65 14.00 -8.34
N VAL A 31 -4.56 13.29 -7.22
CA VAL A 31 -3.68 12.14 -7.03
C VAL A 31 -4.45 10.86 -7.37
N GLU A 32 -3.92 10.08 -8.30
CA GLU A 32 -4.47 8.77 -8.65
C GLU A 32 -4.06 7.75 -7.58
N ALA A 33 -5.03 7.19 -6.85
CA ALA A 33 -4.78 6.19 -5.83
C ALA A 33 -5.26 4.80 -6.26
N THR A 34 -4.36 3.81 -6.19
CA THR A 34 -4.69 2.39 -6.39
C THR A 34 -4.66 1.68 -5.04
N VAL A 35 -5.75 0.99 -4.68
CA VAL A 35 -5.81 0.20 -3.45
C VAL A 35 -5.59 -1.28 -3.76
N VAL A 36 -4.62 -1.90 -3.09
CA VAL A 36 -4.36 -3.34 -3.19
C VAL A 36 -4.50 -4.00 -1.81
N PRO A 37 -5.52 -4.86 -1.60
CA PRO A 37 -5.57 -5.70 -0.42
C PRO A 37 -4.52 -6.80 -0.51
N THR A 38 -3.85 -7.09 0.61
CA THR A 38 -2.89 -8.19 0.73
C THR A 38 -3.04 -8.93 2.05
N ARG A 39 -2.76 -10.23 2.03
CA ARG A 39 -2.63 -11.11 3.17
C ARG A 39 -1.16 -11.43 3.36
N ARG A 40 -0.72 -11.44 4.62
CA ARG A 40 0.67 -11.72 4.99
C ARG A 40 1.21 -13.03 4.41
N SER A 41 0.37 -14.05 4.26
CA SER A 41 0.75 -15.40 3.80
C SER A 41 0.62 -15.63 2.29
N SER A 42 0.15 -14.66 1.50
CA SER A 42 -0.13 -14.87 0.07
C SER A 42 0.98 -14.35 -0.84
N VAL A 43 1.84 -15.26 -1.30
CA VAL A 43 2.94 -14.94 -2.23
C VAL A 43 2.44 -14.30 -3.53
N MET A 44 1.29 -14.75 -4.05
CA MET A 44 0.72 -14.19 -5.28
C MET A 44 0.29 -12.73 -5.09
N GLU A 45 -0.29 -12.39 -3.94
CA GLU A 45 -0.64 -11.01 -3.61
C GLU A 45 0.60 -10.14 -3.40
N ARG A 46 1.68 -10.69 -2.83
CA ARG A 46 2.97 -9.98 -2.74
C ARG A 46 3.55 -9.64 -4.09
N LEU A 47 3.54 -10.58 -5.03
CA LEU A 47 4.01 -10.33 -6.39
C LEU A 47 3.16 -9.26 -7.09
N ARG A 48 1.84 -9.24 -6.84
CA ARG A 48 0.96 -8.17 -7.32
C ARG A 48 1.35 -6.82 -6.71
N VAL A 49 1.61 -6.74 -5.40
CA VAL A 49 2.08 -5.51 -4.75
C VAL A 49 3.39 -5.02 -5.36
N LEU A 50 4.37 -5.91 -5.58
CA LEU A 50 5.65 -5.54 -6.21
C LEU A 50 5.48 -5.06 -7.66
N LYS A 51 4.58 -5.70 -8.41
CA LYS A 51 4.27 -5.30 -9.80
C LYS A 51 3.63 -3.91 -9.82
N GLU A 52 2.68 -3.66 -8.94
CA GLU A 52 2.03 -2.36 -8.85
C GLU A 52 2.98 -1.29 -8.30
N ALA A 53 3.83 -1.60 -7.31
CA ALA A 53 4.77 -0.63 -6.73
C ALA A 53 5.66 0.04 -7.78
N ARG A 54 6.11 -0.70 -8.80
CA ARG A 54 6.90 -0.17 -9.93
C ARG A 54 6.16 0.80 -10.84
N ARG A 55 4.82 0.81 -10.80
CA ARG A 55 3.93 1.63 -11.64
C ARG A 55 3.44 2.89 -10.94
N HIS A 56 3.78 3.05 -9.65
CA HIS A 56 3.33 4.15 -8.82
C HIS A 56 4.53 4.99 -8.38
N ASP A 57 4.28 6.24 -8.04
CA ASP A 57 5.31 7.18 -7.58
C ASP A 57 5.63 6.97 -6.10
N VAL A 58 4.63 6.61 -5.29
CA VAL A 58 4.73 6.40 -3.85
C VAL A 58 3.94 5.16 -3.44
N VAL A 59 4.49 4.38 -2.52
CA VAL A 59 3.80 3.25 -1.88
C VAL A 59 3.46 3.64 -0.44
N VAL A 60 2.19 3.54 -0.06
CA VAL A 60 1.71 3.73 1.31
C VAL A 60 1.30 2.38 1.88
N LEU A 61 1.97 1.95 2.94
CA LEU A 61 1.66 0.71 3.66
C LEU A 61 0.78 1.06 4.85
N PHE A 62 -0.51 0.74 4.78
CA PHE A 62 -1.47 0.96 5.86
C PHE A 62 -1.45 -0.22 6.83
N LYS A 63 -1.12 0.04 8.11
CA LYS A 63 -1.29 -0.82 9.31
C LYS A 63 -0.96 -2.32 9.18
N THR A 64 -0.10 -2.84 10.06
CA THR A 64 0.23 -4.28 10.26
C THR A 64 0.44 -5.16 9.02
N ILE A 65 0.71 -4.59 7.85
CA ILE A 65 1.18 -5.37 6.70
C ILE A 65 2.63 -5.75 6.99
N GLY A 66 2.82 -6.89 7.64
CA GLY A 66 4.14 -7.41 7.95
C GLY A 66 4.83 -7.88 6.68
N PHE A 67 5.73 -7.07 6.12
CA PHE A 67 6.75 -7.53 5.19
C PHE A 67 7.92 -8.11 6.00
N ASN A 68 8.46 -9.25 5.59
CA ASN A 68 9.78 -9.66 6.09
C ASN A 68 10.89 -8.86 5.39
N GLU A 69 12.13 -8.96 5.88
CA GLU A 69 13.27 -8.18 5.37
C GLU A 69 13.51 -8.38 3.86
N LEU A 70 13.34 -9.60 3.35
CA LEU A 70 13.51 -9.89 1.92
C LEU A 70 12.39 -9.26 1.09
N GLU A 71 11.15 -9.38 1.53
CA GLU A 71 10.00 -8.78 0.85
C GLU A 71 10.10 -7.25 0.86
N LEU A 72 10.57 -6.67 1.97
CA LEU A 72 10.81 -5.22 2.09
C LEU A 72 11.93 -4.78 1.15
N GLY A 73 13.06 -5.50 1.11
CA GLY A 73 14.14 -5.19 0.17
C GLY A 73 13.71 -5.30 -1.30
N LEU A 74 12.81 -6.24 -1.63
CA LEU A 74 12.20 -6.31 -2.97
C LEU A 74 11.26 -5.13 -3.24
N LEU A 75 10.50 -4.69 -2.23
CA LEU A 75 9.61 -3.54 -2.34
C LEU A 75 10.39 -2.23 -2.50
N GLU A 76 11.46 -2.03 -1.74
CA GLU A 76 12.36 -0.87 -1.84
C GLU A 76 13.05 -0.80 -3.21
N ARG A 77 13.41 -1.96 -3.77
CA ARG A 77 13.91 -2.05 -5.15
C ARG A 77 12.84 -1.70 -6.18
N ALA A 78 11.59 -2.04 -5.91
CA ALA A 78 10.46 -1.73 -6.80
C ALA A 78 10.06 -0.25 -6.73
N ASN A 79 10.09 0.34 -5.53
CA ASN A 79 9.82 1.74 -5.29
C ASN A 79 10.55 2.20 -4.02
N ARG A 80 11.42 3.22 -4.15
CA ARG A 80 12.20 3.76 -3.03
C ARG A 80 11.40 4.70 -2.12
N ARG A 81 10.24 5.17 -2.56
CA ARG A 81 9.37 6.12 -1.84
C ARG A 81 8.26 5.34 -1.13
N ILE A 82 8.61 4.76 0.00
CA ILE A 82 7.70 4.00 0.85
C ILE A 82 7.34 4.83 2.07
N ILE A 83 6.04 5.01 2.30
CA ILE A 83 5.48 5.64 3.49
C ILE A 83 4.82 4.55 4.31
N PHE A 84 5.20 4.50 5.59
CA PHE A 84 4.55 3.64 6.55
C PHE A 84 3.50 4.43 7.31
N ASP A 85 2.24 4.09 7.09
CA ASP A 85 1.13 4.60 7.87
C ASP A 85 0.89 3.61 9.03
N PHE A 86 1.65 3.84 10.11
CA PHE A 86 1.41 3.28 11.43
C PHE A 86 0.72 4.37 12.25
N ASP A 87 -0.27 3.99 13.07
CA ASP A 87 -1.06 4.91 13.91
C ASP A 87 -0.20 5.98 14.61
#